data_AF-A0A160V8N6-F1
#
_entry.id   AF-A0A160V8N6-F1
#
_cell.length_a   1.000
_cell.length_b   1.000
_cell.length_c   1.000
_cell.angle_alpha   90.00
_cell.angle_beta   90.00
_cell.angle_gamma   90.00
#
_symmetry.space_group_name_H-M   'P 1'
#
loop_
_entity.id
_entity.type
_entity.pdbx_description
1 polymer ?
#
loop_
_entity_poly.entity_id
_entity_poly.type
_entity_poly.pdbx_seq_one_letter_code
_entity_poly.pdbx_strand_id
1 'polypeptide(L)'
;MPSFDVVSRTDIAEVDNALNGVEREIKQRFDLANTKCAIVRSDDTLTLTADDSMKMTQVEELLKKYLAMRKVELGALDFGKPQDAAGSSLRETVSIKQGIDSDLGRKISKEVKSAKMKVQLAIQGNELRITAKKRDDLQATITFIKDMKNTQPLQFVNYRD
;
A
#
# COMPACT_ATOMS: atom_id res chain seq x y z
N MET A 1 9.68 -20.55 -21.60
CA MET A 1 8.94 -19.39 -22.14
C MET A 1 9.06 -18.36 -21.05
N PRO A 2 9.68 -17.21 -21.32
CA PRO A 2 10.05 -16.31 -20.26
C PRO A 2 8.81 -15.77 -19.54
N SER A 3 8.94 -15.56 -18.24
CA SER A 3 7.85 -15.08 -17.38
C SER A 3 8.35 -14.22 -16.24
N PHE A 4 7.46 -13.44 -15.62
CA PHE A 4 7.68 -12.78 -14.34
C PHE A 4 6.37 -12.75 -13.54
N ASP A 5 6.47 -12.44 -12.25
CA ASP A 5 5.32 -12.29 -11.37
C ASP A 5 5.16 -10.80 -11.00
N VAL A 6 3.95 -10.27 -11.14
CA VAL A 6 3.56 -8.97 -10.57
C VAL A 6 3.02 -9.25 -9.17
N VAL A 7 3.57 -8.54 -8.19
CA VAL A 7 3.16 -8.65 -6.79
C VAL A 7 2.92 -7.25 -6.23
N SER A 8 2.18 -7.17 -5.12
CA SER A 8 2.17 -5.98 -4.27
C SER A 8 2.58 -6.45 -2.89
N ARG A 9 3.77 -6.07 -2.43
CA ARG A 9 4.27 -6.45 -1.12
C ARG A 9 4.74 -5.20 -0.40
N THR A 10 4.02 -4.85 0.66
CA THR A 10 4.40 -3.75 1.54
C THR A 10 5.36 -4.29 2.59
N ASP A 11 6.51 -3.63 2.76
CA ASP A 11 7.49 -4.00 3.77
C ASP A 11 6.97 -3.63 5.17
N ILE A 12 6.42 -4.62 5.87
CA ILE A 12 5.84 -4.44 7.19
C ILE A 12 6.89 -4.03 8.23
N ALA A 13 8.15 -4.47 8.09
CA ALA A 13 9.20 -4.07 9.01
C ALA A 13 9.49 -2.56 8.88
N GLU A 14 9.49 -2.04 7.65
CA GLU A 14 9.63 -0.60 7.43
C GLU A 14 8.38 0.20 7.84
N VAL A 15 7.17 -0.39 7.74
CA VAL A 15 5.97 0.19 8.35
C VAL A 15 6.13 0.29 9.86
N ASP A 16 6.51 -0.78 10.55
CA ASP A 16 6.72 -0.77 12.01
C ASP A 16 7.79 0.26 12.42
N ASN A 17 8.87 0.36 11.64
CA ASN A 17 9.90 1.37 11.84
C ASN A 17 9.39 2.81 11.65
N ALA A 18 8.41 3.03 10.75
CA ALA A 18 7.73 4.31 10.60
C ALA A 18 6.82 4.60 11.81
N LEU A 19 6.01 3.63 12.24
CA LEU A 19 5.11 3.75 13.39
C LEU A 19 5.86 4.09 14.68
N ASN A 20 6.99 3.44 14.92
CA ASN A 20 7.87 3.75 16.05
C ASN A 20 8.35 5.21 16.04
N GLY A 21 8.58 5.79 14.85
CA GLY A 21 8.91 7.20 14.69
C GLY A 21 7.72 8.10 15.01
N VAL A 22 6.54 7.78 14.49
CA VAL A 22 5.28 8.49 14.77
C VAL A 22 4.99 8.52 16.27
N GLU A 23 5.04 7.37 16.95
CA GLU A 23 4.79 7.28 18.39
C GLU A 23 5.74 8.14 19.22
N ARG A 24 7.02 8.19 18.84
CA ARG A 24 8.02 9.05 19.51
C ARG A 24 7.69 10.52 19.30
N GLU A 25 7.32 10.92 18.08
CA GLU A 25 6.99 12.32 17.77
C GLU A 25 5.69 12.77 18.47
N ILE A 26 4.66 11.91 18.53
CA ILE A 26 3.43 12.18 19.31
C ILE A 26 3.76 12.46 20.78
N LYS A 27 4.65 11.69 21.39
CA LYS A 27 5.06 11.86 22.80
C LYS A 27 5.86 13.13 23.06
N GLN A 28 6.57 13.64 22.06
CA GLN A 28 7.45 14.82 22.18
C GLN A 28 6.74 16.13 21.84
N ARG A 29 5.77 16.10 20.92
CA ARG A 29 5.02 17.28 20.50
C ARG A 29 4.07 17.75 21.59
N PHE A 30 4.25 18.96 22.11
CA PHE A 30 3.42 19.50 23.20
C PHE A 30 1.91 19.48 22.90
N ASP A 31 1.52 19.67 21.64
CA ASP A 31 0.13 19.69 21.18
C ASP A 31 -0.51 18.29 21.02
N LEU A 32 0.30 17.24 20.98
CA LEU A 32 -0.14 15.84 20.89
C LEU A 32 0.17 15.04 22.16
N ALA A 33 1.17 15.45 22.94
CA ALA A 33 1.53 14.84 24.19
C ALA A 33 0.38 14.98 25.20
N ASN A 34 0.17 13.93 26.01
CA ASN A 34 -0.93 13.85 26.99
C ASN A 34 -2.36 13.92 26.39
N THR A 35 -2.49 13.73 25.07
CA THR A 35 -3.78 13.55 24.39
C THR A 35 -4.07 12.05 24.20
N LYS A 36 -5.23 11.70 23.61
CA LYS A 36 -5.53 10.31 23.21
C LYS A 36 -4.90 9.93 21.87
N CYS A 37 -4.04 10.77 21.31
CA CYS A 37 -3.37 10.49 20.05
C CYS A 37 -2.52 9.22 20.13
N ALA A 38 -2.86 8.24 19.29
CA ALA A 38 -2.17 6.97 19.25
C ALA A 38 -2.24 6.38 17.84
N ILE A 39 -1.25 5.56 17.51
CA ILE A 39 -1.26 4.74 16.31
C ILE A 39 -0.91 3.32 16.72
N VAL A 40 -1.71 2.34 16.30
CA VAL A 40 -1.50 0.93 16.65
C VAL A 40 -1.68 0.10 15.39
N ARG A 41 -0.75 -0.82 15.12
CA ARG A 41 -0.90 -1.82 14.07
C ARG A 41 -1.41 -3.15 14.63
N SER A 42 -2.35 -3.76 13.94
CA SER A 42 -2.75 -5.15 14.08
C SER A 42 -2.74 -5.77 12.68
N ASP A 43 -1.81 -6.68 12.44
CA ASP A 43 -1.60 -7.30 11.12
C ASP A 43 -1.50 -6.23 10.01
N ASP A 44 -2.33 -6.33 8.98
CA ASP A 44 -2.37 -5.39 7.85
C ASP A 44 -3.32 -4.20 8.10
N THR A 45 -3.60 -3.85 9.36
CA THR A 45 -4.49 -2.75 9.72
C THR A 45 -3.83 -1.82 10.74
N LEU A 46 -3.85 -0.52 10.47
CA LEU A 46 -3.50 0.53 11.42
C LEU A 46 -4.77 1.13 12.00
N THR A 47 -4.76 1.41 13.30
CA THR A 47 -5.79 2.17 14.00
C THR A 47 -5.17 3.45 14.51
N LEU A 48 -5.60 4.57 13.97
CA LEU A 48 -5.26 5.90 14.45
C LEU A 48 -6.37 6.34 15.41
N THR A 49 -5.98 6.93 16.54
CA THR A 49 -6.90 7.53 17.51
C THR A 49 -6.47 8.96 17.75
N ALA A 50 -7.42 9.88 17.92
CA ALA A 50 -7.17 11.28 18.24
C ALA A 50 -8.34 11.90 19.02
N ASP A 51 -8.14 13.00 19.72
CA ASP A 51 -9.23 13.67 20.46
C ASP A 51 -10.25 14.35 19.54
N ASP A 52 -9.78 14.89 18.42
CA ASP A 52 -10.56 15.73 17.51
C ASP A 52 -10.01 15.63 16.09
N SER A 53 -10.71 16.22 15.13
CA SER A 53 -10.37 16.15 13.71
C SER A 53 -9.07 16.87 13.37
N MET A 54 -8.71 17.93 14.10
CA MET A 54 -7.45 18.63 13.89
C MET A 54 -6.27 17.73 14.26
N LYS A 55 -6.34 17.08 15.43
CA LYS A 55 -5.30 16.14 15.87
C LYS A 55 -5.26 14.88 15.01
N MET A 56 -6.40 14.40 14.49
CA MET A 56 -6.41 13.28 13.56
C MET A 56 -5.60 13.60 12.30
N THR A 57 -5.86 14.75 11.66
CA THR A 57 -5.09 15.20 10.50
C THR A 57 -3.60 15.32 10.82
N GLN A 58 -3.23 15.81 12.00
CA GLN A 58 -1.81 15.89 12.40
C GLN A 58 -1.16 14.51 12.55
N VAL A 59 -1.88 13.52 13.11
CA VAL A 59 -1.38 12.14 13.23
C VAL A 59 -1.24 11.49 11.85
N GLU A 60 -2.21 11.70 10.95
CA GLU A 60 -2.11 11.25 9.56
C GLU A 60 -0.91 11.85 8.83
N GLU A 61 -0.66 13.15 8.98
CA GLU A 61 0.48 13.84 8.37
C GLU A 61 1.81 13.30 8.88
N LEU A 62 1.90 13.06 10.19
CA LEU A 62 3.07 12.40 10.80
C LEU A 62 3.27 11.00 10.22
N LEU A 63 2.20 10.20 10.11
CA LEU A 63 2.27 8.88 9.49
C LEU A 63 2.80 8.97 8.06
N LYS A 64 2.23 9.84 7.23
CA LYS A 64 2.66 10.04 5.83
C LYS A 64 4.14 10.45 5.74
N LYS A 65 4.59 11.35 6.62
CA LYS A 65 5.99 11.80 6.72
C LYS A 65 6.94 10.63 7.03
N TYR A 66 6.65 9.86 8.08
CA TYR A 66 7.53 8.75 8.48
C TYR A 66 7.56 7.62 7.47
N LEU A 67 6.42 7.29 6.85
CA LEU A 67 6.37 6.30 5.76
C LEU A 67 7.24 6.73 4.58
N ALA A 68 7.17 8.00 4.17
CA ALA A 68 8.01 8.54 3.10
C ALA A 68 9.51 8.44 3.44
N MET A 69 9.90 8.74 4.68
CA MET A 69 11.30 8.58 5.14
C MET A 69 11.78 7.12 5.08
N ARG A 70 10.87 6.16 5.28
CA ARG A 70 11.11 4.72 5.18
C ARG A 70 10.92 4.16 3.76
N LYS A 71 10.65 5.02 2.77
CA LYS A 71 10.38 4.65 1.37
C LYS A 71 9.19 3.70 1.24
N VAL A 72 8.24 3.76 2.17
CA VAL A 72 6.95 3.07 2.04
C VAL A 72 6.03 3.97 1.24
N GLU A 73 5.62 3.51 0.08
CA GLU A 73 4.74 4.27 -0.82
C GLU A 73 3.34 4.46 -0.22
N LEU A 74 2.82 5.69 -0.24
CA LEU A 74 1.50 5.98 0.34
C LEU A 74 0.35 5.22 -0.33
N GLY A 75 0.47 4.85 -1.60
CA GLY A 75 -0.53 4.04 -2.29
C GLY A 75 -0.71 2.63 -1.69
N ALA A 76 0.27 2.17 -0.89
CA ALA A 76 0.19 0.93 -0.14
C ALA A 76 -0.78 1.01 1.04
N LEU A 77 -1.21 2.21 1.43
CA LEU A 77 -2.19 2.42 2.48
C LEU A 77 -3.52 2.86 1.89
N ASP A 78 -4.61 2.43 2.54
CA ASP A 78 -5.96 2.88 2.25
C ASP A 78 -6.54 3.54 3.50
N PHE A 79 -6.63 4.87 3.46
CA PHE A 79 -7.09 5.68 4.59
C PHE A 79 -8.61 5.68 4.65
N GLY A 80 -9.16 5.19 5.76
CA GLY A 80 -10.57 5.21 6.03
C GLY A 80 -11.09 6.63 6.32
N LYS A 81 -12.36 6.72 6.67
CA LYS A 81 -12.91 7.96 7.22
C LYS A 81 -12.80 7.92 8.73
N PRO A 82 -12.40 9.02 9.40
CA PRO A 82 -12.50 9.13 10.85
C PRO A 82 -13.94 8.93 11.32
N GLN A 83 -14.11 8.17 12.39
CA GLN A 83 -15.38 7.83 13.02
C GLN A 83 -15.33 8.16 14.51
N ASP A 84 -16.47 8.47 15.11
CA ASP A 84 -16.57 8.66 16.54
C ASP A 84 -16.22 7.37 17.30
N ALA A 85 -15.45 7.52 18.36
CA ALA A 85 -14.98 6.46 19.24
C ALA A 85 -15.25 6.82 20.70
N ALA A 86 -14.98 5.87 21.59
CA ALA A 86 -15.28 6.00 23.01
C ALA A 86 -14.62 7.24 23.63
N GLY A 87 -15.35 7.90 24.54
CA GLY A 87 -14.85 9.05 25.29
C GLY A 87 -14.60 10.31 24.45
N SER A 88 -15.44 10.58 23.45
CA SER A 88 -15.33 11.76 22.58
C SER A 88 -13.97 11.83 21.86
N SER A 89 -13.52 10.67 21.37
CA SER A 89 -12.34 10.58 20.51
C SER A 89 -12.76 10.20 19.10
N LEU A 90 -11.87 10.40 18.14
CA LEU A 90 -11.98 9.89 16.78
C LEU A 90 -11.09 8.67 16.60
N ARG A 91 -11.57 7.72 15.82
CA ARG A 91 -10.81 6.57 15.34
C ARG A 91 -10.84 6.55 13.82
N GLU A 92 -9.68 6.32 13.22
CA GLU A 92 -9.56 6.06 11.80
C GLU A 92 -8.83 4.73 11.59
N THR A 93 -9.40 3.89 10.73
CA THR A 93 -8.78 2.63 10.32
C THR A 93 -8.09 2.83 8.98
N VAL A 94 -6.83 2.43 8.89
CA VAL A 94 -6.04 2.49 7.66
C VAL A 94 -5.58 1.09 7.30
N SER A 95 -5.96 0.60 6.12
CA SER A 95 -5.60 -0.75 5.67
C SER A 95 -4.27 -0.72 4.94
N ILE A 96 -3.41 -1.71 5.19
CA ILE A 96 -2.17 -1.94 4.46
C ILE A 96 -2.47 -2.92 3.33
N LYS A 97 -2.23 -2.52 2.09
CA LYS A 97 -2.43 -3.37 0.93
C LYS A 97 -1.32 -4.40 0.84
N GLN A 98 -1.72 -5.67 0.78
CA GLN A 98 -0.86 -6.81 0.55
C GLN A 98 -1.44 -7.68 -0.55
N GLY A 99 -0.59 -8.05 -1.49
CA GLY A 99 -0.95 -8.85 -2.63
C GLY A 99 -1.73 -8.11 -3.72
N ILE A 100 -1.97 -8.83 -4.81
CA ILE A 100 -2.87 -8.44 -5.88
C ILE A 100 -4.17 -9.20 -5.64
N ASP A 101 -5.20 -8.49 -5.20
CA ASP A 101 -6.53 -9.08 -5.10
C ASP A 101 -7.11 -9.43 -6.49
N SER A 102 -8.21 -10.17 -6.47
CA SER A 102 -8.84 -10.62 -7.71
C SER A 102 -9.37 -9.48 -8.59
N ASP A 103 -9.71 -8.33 -8.01
CA ASP A 103 -10.29 -7.20 -8.75
C ASP A 103 -9.22 -6.41 -9.47
N LEU A 104 -8.10 -6.11 -8.81
CA LEU A 104 -6.94 -5.53 -9.45
C LEU A 104 -6.32 -6.49 -10.47
N GLY A 105 -6.21 -7.77 -10.15
CA GLY A 105 -5.72 -8.79 -11.08
C GLY A 105 -6.56 -8.84 -12.36
N ARG A 106 -7.89 -8.78 -12.23
CA ARG A 106 -8.82 -8.69 -13.36
C ARG A 106 -8.69 -7.38 -14.13
N LYS A 107 -8.56 -6.24 -13.44
CA LYS A 107 -8.35 -4.92 -14.07
C LYS A 107 -7.09 -4.92 -14.92
N ILE A 108 -5.94 -5.29 -14.37
CA ILE A 108 -4.67 -5.38 -15.10
C ILE A 108 -4.81 -6.34 -16.29
N SER A 109 -5.42 -7.51 -16.06
CA SER A 109 -5.61 -8.50 -17.13
C SER A 109 -6.48 -7.98 -18.28
N LYS A 110 -7.51 -7.20 -17.97
CA LYS A 110 -8.39 -6.58 -18.99
C LYS A 110 -7.63 -5.55 -19.80
N GLU A 111 -6.90 -4.64 -19.15
CA GLU A 111 -6.16 -3.58 -19.83
C GLU A 111 -5.04 -4.13 -20.73
N VAL A 112 -4.27 -5.10 -20.24
CA VAL A 112 -3.20 -5.75 -21.03
C VAL A 112 -3.77 -6.45 -22.27
N LYS A 113 -4.94 -7.09 -22.16
CA LYS A 113 -5.65 -7.70 -23.30
C LYS A 113 -6.19 -6.64 -24.27
N SER A 114 -6.76 -5.55 -23.76
CA SER A 114 -7.25 -4.42 -24.58
C SER A 114 -6.12 -3.77 -25.39
N ALA A 115 -4.92 -3.69 -24.82
CA ALA A 115 -3.70 -3.22 -25.48
C ALA A 115 -3.11 -4.22 -26.50
N LYS A 116 -3.74 -5.41 -26.67
CA LYS A 116 -3.31 -6.47 -27.61
C LYS A 116 -1.86 -6.93 -27.42
N MET A 117 -1.36 -6.88 -26.18
CA MET A 117 -0.01 -7.33 -25.87
C MET A 117 0.10 -8.86 -26.03
N LYS A 118 1.24 -9.34 -26.52
CA LYS A 118 1.49 -10.76 -26.83
C LYS A 118 1.91 -11.57 -25.60
N VAL A 119 1.12 -11.47 -24.53
CA VAL A 119 1.41 -12.12 -23.24
C VAL A 119 0.21 -12.95 -22.75
N GLN A 120 0.51 -13.99 -21.97
CA GLN A 120 -0.45 -14.77 -21.22
C GLN A 120 -0.42 -14.34 -19.75
N LEU A 121 -1.60 -14.17 -19.15
CA LEU A 121 -1.78 -13.75 -17.77
C LEU A 121 -2.43 -14.88 -16.97
N ALA A 122 -1.93 -15.14 -15.76
CA ALA A 122 -2.53 -16.08 -14.82
C ALA A 122 -2.50 -15.50 -13.40
N ILE A 123 -3.68 -15.40 -12.78
CA ILE A 123 -3.80 -15.02 -11.36
C ILE A 123 -3.46 -16.25 -10.51
N GLN A 124 -2.48 -16.14 -9.62
CA GLN A 124 -1.98 -17.21 -8.76
C GLN A 124 -2.08 -16.78 -7.30
N GLY A 125 -3.22 -17.05 -6.67
CA GLY A 125 -3.51 -16.52 -5.34
C GLY A 125 -3.48 -14.99 -5.36
N ASN A 126 -2.49 -14.40 -4.67
CA ASN A 126 -2.32 -12.95 -4.52
C ASN A 126 -1.26 -12.37 -5.46
N GLU A 127 -0.90 -13.08 -6.54
CA GLU A 127 0.11 -12.66 -7.51
C GLU A 127 -0.44 -12.82 -8.93
N LEU A 128 0.12 -12.05 -9.88
CA LEU A 128 -0.23 -12.13 -11.29
C LEU A 128 1.00 -12.56 -12.10
N ARG A 129 1.01 -13.80 -12.58
CA ARG A 129 2.05 -14.31 -13.47
C ARG A 129 1.81 -13.84 -14.90
N ILE A 130 2.87 -13.32 -15.53
CA ILE A 130 2.88 -12.90 -16.93
C ILE A 130 3.92 -13.73 -17.68
N THR A 131 3.49 -14.39 -18.74
CA THR A 131 4.34 -15.26 -19.59
C THR A 131 4.27 -14.79 -21.03
N ALA A 132 5.40 -14.78 -21.76
CA ALA A 132 5.43 -14.40 -23.17
C ALA A 132 6.37 -15.29 -23.97
N LYS A 133 6.29 -15.19 -25.31
CA LYS A 133 7.23 -15.86 -26.21
C LYS A 133 8.58 -15.14 -26.29
N LYS A 134 8.58 -13.81 -26.18
CA LYS A 134 9.77 -12.96 -26.27
C LYS A 134 9.94 -12.15 -24.99
N ARG A 135 11.19 -11.92 -24.59
CA ARG A 135 11.51 -11.04 -23.45
C ARG A 135 11.12 -9.57 -23.71
N ASP A 136 11.17 -9.13 -24.96
CA ASP A 136 10.75 -7.76 -25.34
C ASP A 136 9.27 -7.51 -25.05
N ASP A 137 8.41 -8.52 -25.29
CA ASP A 137 6.98 -8.44 -24.97
C ASP A 137 6.77 -8.30 -23.45
N LEU A 138 7.59 -8.97 -22.63
CA LEU A 138 7.55 -8.84 -21.16
C LEU A 138 7.95 -7.44 -20.70
N GLN A 139 9.04 -6.90 -21.23
CA GLN A 139 9.49 -5.55 -20.89
C GLN A 139 8.46 -4.49 -21.28
N ALA A 140 7.84 -4.63 -22.46
CA ALA A 140 6.75 -3.76 -22.87
C ALA A 140 5.57 -3.84 -21.90
N THR A 141 5.19 -5.04 -21.45
CA THR A 141 4.10 -5.22 -20.48
C THR A 141 4.42 -4.61 -19.12
N ILE A 142 5.67 -4.70 -18.65
CA ILE A 142 6.10 -4.05 -17.40
C ILE A 142 5.91 -2.54 -17.49
N THR A 143 6.40 -1.91 -18.57
CA THR A 143 6.23 -0.47 -18.80
C THR A 143 4.75 -0.09 -18.85
N PHE A 144 3.95 -0.83 -19.62
CA PHE A 144 2.51 -0.59 -19.71
C PHE A 144 1.82 -0.64 -18.34
N ILE A 145 2.09 -1.66 -17.52
CA ILE A 145 1.48 -1.79 -16.19
C ILE A 145 1.92 -0.66 -15.27
N LYS A 146 3.16 -0.17 -15.38
CA LYS A 146 3.62 1.01 -14.63
C LYS A 146 2.88 2.28 -15.07
N ASP A 147 2.67 2.46 -16.37
CA ASP A 147 2.00 3.63 -16.95
C ASP A 147 0.49 3.70 -16.63
N MET A 148 -0.12 2.56 -16.26
CA MET A 148 -1.53 2.51 -15.82
C MET A 148 -1.81 3.31 -14.54
N LYS A 149 -0.78 3.80 -13.82
CA LYS A 149 -0.90 4.54 -12.55
C LYS A 149 -1.82 3.82 -11.56
N ASN A 150 -1.53 2.54 -11.31
CA ASN A 150 -2.30 1.74 -10.37
C ASN A 150 -2.32 2.40 -8.99
N THR A 151 -3.43 2.25 -8.28
CA THR A 151 -3.64 2.86 -6.95
C THR A 151 -2.75 2.25 -5.88
N GLN A 152 -2.33 1.00 -6.07
CA GLN A 152 -1.38 0.33 -5.20
C GLN A 152 -0.02 0.13 -5.89
N PRO A 153 1.09 0.24 -5.15
CA PRO A 153 2.43 -0.06 -5.64
C PRO A 153 2.54 -1.50 -6.11
N LEU A 154 3.21 -1.72 -7.25
CA LEU A 154 3.44 -3.03 -7.82
C LEU A 154 4.93 -3.28 -8.01
N GLN A 155 5.37 -4.48 -7.66
CA GLN A 155 6.72 -4.97 -7.89
C GLN A 155 6.69 -6.07 -8.96
N PHE A 156 7.75 -6.15 -9.74
CA PHE A 156 7.91 -7.12 -10.81
C PHE A 156 9.10 -8.01 -10.45
N VAL A 157 8.82 -9.26 -10.08
CA VAL A 157 9.77 -10.18 -9.45
C VAL A 157 9.73 -11.55 -10.14
N ASN A 158 10.55 -12.49 -9.66
CA ASN A 158 10.56 -13.88 -10.14
C ASN A 158 10.70 -14.02 -11.67
N TYR A 159 11.64 -13.29 -12.27
CA TYR A 159 11.95 -13.45 -13.69
C TYR A 159 12.46 -14.86 -14.00
N ARG A 160 11.89 -15.50 -15.01
CA ARG A 160 12.22 -16.87 -15.47
C ARG A 160 12.34 -16.89 -16.99
N ASP A 161 13.02 -17.91 -17.50
CA ASP A 161 13.26 -18.16 -18.94
C ASP A 161 12.38 -19.26 -19.55
#